data_AF-A0A1E7HST7-F1
#
_entry.id   AF-A0A1E7HST7-F1
#
_cell.length_a   1.000
_cell.length_b   1.000
_cell.length_c   1.000
_cell.angle_alpha   90.00
_cell.angle_beta   90.00
_cell.angle_gamma   90.00
#
_symmetry.space_group_name_H-M   'P 1'
#
loop_
_entity.id
_entity.type
_entity.pdbx_description
1 polymer ?
#
loop_
_entity_poly.entity_id
_entity_poly.type
_entity_poly.pdbx_seq_one_letter_code
_entity_poly.pdbx_strand_id
1 'polypeptide(L)'
;MGEISKLYAKTPDVQKSNSVLRIQRTKSSQPIKSSADRILFLQRTIGNQVVQRLIKSGALQAKFKIGQPGDKYEQEADRVADAVMRMPEPGVQRQVEPEEEEETL
;
A
#
# COMPACT_ATOMS: atom_id res chain seq x y z
N MET A 1 -5.94 18.32 54.13
CA MET A 1 -5.98 16.87 53.84
C MET A 1 -6.86 16.65 52.61
N GLY A 2 -6.24 16.35 51.47
CA GLY A 2 -6.88 15.62 50.35
C GLY A 2 -7.68 16.40 49.31
N GLU A 3 -6.99 17.11 48.40
CA GLU A 3 -7.41 17.10 46.99
C GLU A 3 -7.35 15.65 46.47
N ILE A 4 -8.22 15.26 45.54
CA ILE A 4 -7.87 14.55 44.29
C ILE A 4 -9.13 14.51 43.41
N SER A 5 -9.03 15.25 42.32
CA SER A 5 -9.87 15.25 41.14
C SER A 5 -10.19 13.82 40.68
N LYS A 6 -11.48 13.49 40.57
CA LYS A 6 -11.94 12.29 39.88
C LYS A 6 -11.82 12.53 38.36
N LEU A 7 -10.59 12.46 37.85
CA LEU A 7 -10.32 12.50 36.42
C LEU A 7 -10.94 11.26 35.78
N TYR A 8 -11.85 11.49 34.85
CA TYR A 8 -12.43 10.48 33.98
C TYR A 8 -11.31 9.80 33.19
N ALA A 9 -10.93 8.59 33.57
CA ALA A 9 -10.10 7.73 32.74
C ALA A 9 -10.97 7.18 31.60
N LYS A 10 -11.13 7.98 30.53
CA LYS A 10 -11.65 7.51 29.25
C LYS A 10 -10.49 6.83 28.52
N THR A 11 -10.33 5.54 28.73
CA THR A 11 -9.54 4.72 27.81
C THR A 11 -10.23 4.76 26.44
N PRO A 12 -9.55 5.15 25.35
CA PRO A 12 -10.06 4.83 24.04
C PRO A 12 -9.83 3.33 23.83
N ASP A 13 -10.93 2.58 23.90
CA ASP A 13 -11.04 1.24 23.34
C ASP A 13 -10.51 1.30 21.90
N VAL A 14 -9.36 0.67 21.67
CA VAL A 14 -8.77 0.51 20.33
C VAL A 14 -9.67 -0.47 19.58
N GLN A 15 -10.71 0.07 18.95
CA GLN A 15 -11.41 -0.65 17.90
C GLN A 15 -10.41 -0.87 16.77
N LYS A 16 -9.84 -2.07 16.74
CA LYS A 16 -9.16 -2.63 15.56
C LYS A 16 -10.18 -2.84 14.45
N SER A 17 -10.71 -1.77 13.89
CA SER A 17 -11.24 -1.77 12.55
C SER A 17 -10.05 -1.80 11.60
N ASN A 18 -9.49 -3.00 11.40
CA ASN A 18 -8.70 -3.31 10.21
C ASN A 18 -9.65 -3.35 9.00
N SER A 19 -10.31 -2.22 8.73
CA SER A 19 -10.95 -1.95 7.46
C SER A 19 -9.88 -1.37 6.54
N VAL A 20 -8.87 -2.20 6.24
CA VAL A 20 -8.15 -2.05 4.98
C VAL A 20 -9.19 -2.41 3.92
N LEU A 21 -10.04 -1.45 3.58
CA LEU A 21 -10.83 -1.47 2.37
C LEU A 21 -9.82 -1.51 1.23
N ARG A 22 -9.44 -2.75 0.89
CA ARG A 22 -9.25 -3.27 -0.45
C ARG A 22 -9.27 -2.14 -1.47
N ILE A 23 -8.14 -1.41 -1.56
CA ILE A 23 -7.90 -0.51 -2.67
C ILE A 23 -8.05 -1.38 -3.89
N GLN A 24 -9.12 -1.13 -4.63
CA GLN A 24 -9.44 -1.82 -5.85
C GLN A 24 -8.31 -1.53 -6.82
N ARG A 25 -7.31 -2.43 -6.86
CA ARG A 25 -6.38 -2.57 -7.97
C ARG A 25 -7.16 -3.14 -9.14
N THR A 26 -8.05 -2.33 -9.72
CA THR A 26 -8.68 -2.60 -11.01
C THR A 26 -8.09 -1.64 -12.04
N LYS A 27 -6.76 -1.58 -12.13
CA LYS A 27 -6.04 -0.98 -13.26
C LYS A 27 -4.80 -1.81 -13.58
N SER A 28 -5.06 -3.02 -14.04
CA SER A 28 -4.23 -3.83 -14.95
C SER A 28 -4.66 -5.29 -14.79
N SER A 29 -5.90 -5.59 -15.19
CA SER A 29 -6.14 -6.91 -15.77
C SER A 29 -5.65 -6.78 -17.22
N GLN A 30 -4.34 -6.79 -17.41
CA GLN A 30 -3.85 -7.30 -18.68
C GLN A 30 -4.31 -8.77 -18.68
N PRO A 31 -5.06 -9.23 -19.69
CA PRO A 31 -5.31 -10.66 -19.82
C PRO A 31 -3.94 -11.33 -19.79
N ILE A 32 -3.79 -12.41 -19.04
CA ILE A 32 -2.50 -13.08 -18.95
C ILE A 32 -2.23 -13.66 -20.35
N LYS A 33 -1.47 -12.91 -21.16
CA LYS A 33 -1.41 -13.08 -22.62
C LYS A 33 -0.61 -14.32 -23.00
N SER A 34 0.34 -14.71 -22.14
CA SER A 34 1.21 -15.86 -22.36
C SER A 34 1.23 -16.83 -21.17
N SER A 35 1.54 -18.10 -21.44
CA SER A 35 1.81 -19.12 -20.42
C SER A 35 2.96 -18.70 -19.51
N ALA A 36 3.98 -18.04 -20.05
CA ALA A 36 5.11 -17.50 -19.29
C ALA A 36 4.64 -16.46 -18.26
N ASP A 37 3.73 -15.57 -18.63
CA ASP A 37 3.19 -14.55 -17.72
C ASP A 37 2.42 -15.17 -16.55
N ARG A 38 1.69 -16.28 -16.79
CA ARG A 38 0.99 -17.03 -15.72
C ARG A 38 1.98 -17.62 -14.73
N ILE A 39 3.04 -18.23 -15.26
CA ILE A 39 4.09 -18.87 -14.46
C ILE A 39 4.82 -17.81 -13.62
N LEU A 40 5.18 -16.67 -14.22
CA LEU A 40 5.82 -15.57 -13.51
C LEU A 40 4.90 -14.97 -12.43
N PHE A 41 3.62 -14.77 -12.73
CA PHE A 41 2.65 -14.31 -11.75
C PHE A 41 2.54 -15.29 -10.56
N LEU A 42 2.49 -16.59 -10.83
CA LEU A 42 2.42 -17.60 -9.79
C LEU A 42 3.70 -17.66 -8.96
N GLN A 43 4.87 -17.63 -9.61
CA GLN A 43 6.18 -17.62 -8.96
C GLN A 43 6.34 -16.39 -8.06
N ARG A 44 5.95 -15.21 -8.51
CA ARG A 44 5.92 -13.99 -7.69
C ARG A 44 4.99 -14.15 -6.48
N THR A 45 3.79 -14.68 -6.70
CA THR A 45 2.79 -14.82 -5.64
C THR A 45 3.23 -15.82 -4.58
N ILE A 46 3.64 -17.02 -4.98
CA ILE A 46 4.11 -18.08 -4.08
C ILE A 46 5.42 -17.66 -3.42
N GLY A 47 6.36 -17.09 -4.18
CA GLY A 47 7.62 -16.58 -3.65
C GLY A 47 7.40 -15.59 -2.49
N ASN A 48 6.49 -14.63 -2.68
CA ASN A 48 6.12 -13.67 -1.63
C ASN A 48 5.48 -14.35 -0.40
N GLN A 49 4.71 -15.43 -0.58
CA GLN A 49 4.16 -16.19 0.54
C GLN A 49 5.25 -16.95 1.31
N VAL A 50 6.21 -17.54 0.62
CA VAL A 50 7.33 -18.26 1.24
C VAL A 50 8.20 -17.29 2.04
N VAL A 51 8.57 -16.14 1.47
CA VAL A 51 9.35 -15.12 2.18
C VAL A 51 8.63 -14.66 3.46
N GLN A 52 7.32 -14.43 3.40
CA GLN A 52 6.54 -14.08 4.60
C GLN A 52 6.54 -15.20 5.65
N ARG A 53 6.47 -16.47 5.24
CA ARG A 53 6.58 -17.60 6.18
C ARG A 53 7.96 -17.66 6.82
N LEU A 54 9.03 -17.45 6.06
CA LEU A 54 10.40 -17.43 6.57
C LEU A 54 10.65 -16.27 7.54
N ILE A 55 10.03 -15.11 7.30
CA ILE A 55 10.07 -13.98 8.25
C ILE A 55 9.32 -14.36 9.54
N LYS A 56 8.12 -14.95 9.43
CA LYS A 56 7.31 -15.37 10.59
C LYS A 56 7.96 -16.49 11.40
N SER A 57 8.68 -17.41 10.75
CA SER A 57 9.39 -18.48 11.44
C SER A 57 10.71 -18.03 12.06
N GLY A 58 11.16 -16.79 11.80
CA GLY A 58 12.45 -16.28 12.26
C GLY A 58 13.66 -16.83 11.48
N ALA A 59 13.44 -17.65 10.45
CA ALA A 59 14.51 -18.14 9.56
C ALA A 59 15.11 -17.02 8.71
N LEU A 60 14.32 -15.98 8.40
CA LEU A 60 14.80 -14.73 7.83
C LEU A 60 14.49 -13.58 8.79
N GLN A 61 15.53 -12.99 9.38
CA GLN A 61 15.38 -11.78 10.20
C GLN A 61 15.57 -10.54 9.33
N ALA A 62 14.49 -9.79 9.13
CA ALA A 62 14.60 -8.49 8.52
C ALA A 62 15.30 -7.52 9.48
N LYS A 63 16.33 -6.82 9.00
CA LYS A 63 17.04 -5.80 9.78
C LYS A 63 16.22 -4.51 9.83
N PHE A 64 15.10 -4.53 10.56
CA PHE A 64 14.34 -3.33 10.84
C PHE A 64 14.80 -2.73 12.16
N LYS A 65 15.58 -1.65 12.09
CA LYS A 65 15.79 -0.77 13.24
C LYS A 65 14.66 0.24 13.25
N ILE A 66 13.73 0.10 14.20
CA ILE A 66 12.68 1.10 14.40
C ILE A 66 13.33 2.36 14.98
N GLY A 67 13.00 3.51 14.38
CA GLY A 67 13.41 4.83 14.82
C GLY A 67 12.79 5.22 16.16
N GLN A 68 13.31 6.27 16.80
CA GLN A 68 12.59 6.88 17.91
C GLN A 68 11.49 7.79 17.35
N PRO A 69 10.36 7.97 18.05
CA PRO A 69 9.35 8.94 17.64
C PRO A 69 9.96 10.33 17.43
N GLY A 70 9.62 10.97 16.31
CA GLY A 70 10.14 12.28 15.91
C GLY A 70 11.55 12.25 15.32
N ASP A 71 12.07 11.09 14.91
CA ASP A 71 13.39 11.03 14.29
C ASP A 71 13.45 11.75 12.92
N LYS A 72 14.68 11.93 12.44
CA LYS A 72 14.94 12.62 11.16
C LYS A 72 14.31 11.92 9.95
N TYR A 73 14.06 10.61 10.04
CA TYR A 73 13.49 9.84 8.94
C TYR A 73 11.97 9.98 8.91
N GLU A 74 11.31 10.09 10.08
CA GLU A 74 9.90 10.47 10.18
C GLU A 74 9.67 11.88 9.61
N GLN A 75 10.49 12.85 10.03
CA GLN A 75 10.38 14.22 9.52
C GLN A 75 10.59 14.31 8.00
N GLU A 76 11.54 13.53 7.46
CA GLU A 76 11.76 13.48 6.01
C GLU A 76 10.57 12.86 5.28
N ALA A 77 10.00 11.79 5.84
CA ALA A 77 8.82 11.15 5.26
C ALA A 77 7.64 12.15 5.20
N ASP A 78 7.41 12.91 6.26
CA ASP A 78 6.37 13.95 6.30
C ASP A 78 6.62 15.03 5.24
N ARG A 79 7.87 15.53 5.14
CA ARG A 79 8.23 16.55 4.13
C ARG A 79 7.98 16.07 2.71
N VAL A 80 8.36 14.83 2.40
CA VAL A 80 8.15 14.24 1.06
C VAL A 80 6.67 14.01 0.80
N ALA A 81 5.91 13.54 1.79
CA ALA A 81 4.47 13.36 1.67
C ALA A 81 3.76 14.69 1.34
N ASP A 82 4.10 15.75 2.07
CA ASP A 82 3.57 17.09 1.82
C ASP A 82 3.94 17.61 0.43
N ALA A 83 5.14 17.29 -0.06
CA ALA A 83 5.57 17.66 -1.40
C ALA A 83 4.70 16.96 -2.46
N VAL A 84 4.50 15.65 -2.33
CA VAL A 84 3.69 14.85 -3.27
C VAL A 84 2.23 15.30 -3.28
N MET A 85 1.65 15.63 -2.12
CA MET A 85 0.26 16.08 -2.03
C MET A 85 0.03 17.46 -2.68
N ARG A 86 1.08 18.28 -2.77
CA ARG A 86 1.03 19.60 -3.41
C ARG A 86 1.40 19.58 -4.88
N MET A 87 1.91 18.45 -5.38
CA MET A 87 2.22 18.31 -6.80
C MET A 87 0.90 18.18 -7.59
N PRO A 88 0.77 18.90 -8.72
CA PRO A 88 -0.36 18.71 -9.61
C PRO A 88 -0.35 17.27 -10.16
N GLU A 89 -1.53 16.71 -10.44
CA GLU A 89 -1.61 15.38 -11.03
C GLU A 89 -0.78 15.34 -12.33
N PRO A 90 0.17 14.40 -12.46
CA PRO A 90 0.91 14.26 -13.70
C PRO A 90 -0.07 13.99 -14.83
N GLY A 91 0.00 14.77 -15.91
CA GLY A 91 -0.90 14.65 -17.06
C GLY A 91 -0.83 13.25 -17.66
N VAL A 92 -1.78 12.40 -17.31
CA VAL A 92 -1.93 11.06 -17.90
C VAL A 92 -2.53 11.25 -19.29
N GLN A 93 -1.68 11.32 -20.32
CA GLN A 93 -2.13 11.31 -21.71
C GLN A 93 -2.66 9.90 -22.03
N ARG A 94 -3.99 9.75 -22.03
CA ARG A 94 -4.66 8.57 -22.56
C ARG A 94 -4.69 8.71 -24.09
N GLN A 95 -4.01 7.81 -24.79
CA GLN A 95 -4.13 7.69 -26.25
C GLN A 95 -5.57 7.25 -26.56
N VAL A 96 -6.27 8.04 -27.36
CA VAL A 96 -7.59 7.70 -27.92
C VAL A 96 -7.29 7.10 -29.30
N GLU A 97 -7.55 5.81 -29.46
CA GLU A 97 -7.43 5.09 -30.73
C GLU A 97 -8.71 5.40 -31.55
N PRO A 98 -8.61 5.88 -32.80
CA PRO A 98 -9.79 6.18 -33.61
C PRO A 98 -10.51 4.88 -33.98
N GLU A 99 -11.82 4.83 -33.69
CA GLU A 99 -12.71 3.76 -34.13
C GLU A 99 -12.83 3.82 -35.66
N GLU A 100 -12.51 2.72 -36.33
CA GLU A 100 -12.66 2.57 -37.78
C GLU A 100 -14.14 2.67 -38.16
N GLU A 101 -14.48 3.63 -39.03
CA GLU A 101 -15.80 3.73 -39.63
C GLU A 101 -16.00 2.53 -40.59
N GLU A 102 -16.87 1.59 -40.24
CA GLU A 102 -17.37 0.57 -41.18
C GLU A 102 -18.18 1.27 -42.29
N GLU A 103 -17.56 1.46 -43.46
CA GLU A 103 -18.22 1.85 -44.69
C GLU A 103 -18.95 0.62 -45.27
N THR A 104 -20.27 0.56 -45.06
CA THR A 104 -21.15 -0.41 -45.72
C THR A 104 -21.37 -0.03 -47.18
N LEU A 105 -20.97 -0.91 -48.11
CA LEU A 105 -21.47 -0.95 -49.50
C LEU A 105 -21.78 -2.40 -49.91
#